data_AF-A0A1G9EKF6-F1
#
_entry.id   AF-A0A1G9EKF6-F1
#
_cell.length_a   1.000
_cell.length_b   1.000
_cell.length_c   1.000
_cell.angle_alpha   90.00
_cell.angle_beta   90.00
_cell.angle_gamma   90.00
#
_symmetry.space_group_name_H-M   'P 1'
#
loop_
_entity.id
_entity.type
_entity.pdbx_description
1 polymer ?
#
loop_
_entity_poly.entity_id
_entity_poly.type
_entity_poly.pdbx_seq_one_letter_code
_entity_poly.pdbx_strand_id
1 'polypeptide(L)'
;MPLFVAEPYIPAAAVPYCRALWNEGAFALRIARSRRSKLGDYRYDPAKNQHFISVNGNLNPYQFLITYIHEIAHFHVQNRHTHRPVAPHGREWQHCFAQLMQPLLELDIFPSDLRDVVVTSLRKPRASSCTDRALYKALQAYDANVAPNEVLLESLPPGSFFTFRKREFRWLERRRTRILVQDVHKKRNYVISGLARVARLDQQQPAPLMLPVSRTAPGDWFLLGTRRFQHEQQKRTRFVCKEAGSGQRYSIHGDTWVTPLSTPTDAP
;
A
#
# COMPACT_ATOMS: atom_id res chain seq x y z
N MET A 1 -26.52 -15.18 22.26
CA MET A 1 -26.18 -14.47 21.00
C MET A 1 -25.13 -15.28 20.24
N PRO A 2 -25.20 -15.35 18.90
CA PRO A 2 -24.16 -16.02 18.12
C PRO A 2 -22.79 -15.33 18.34
N LEU A 3 -21.71 -16.10 18.27
CA LEU A 3 -20.35 -15.61 18.49
C LEU A 3 -19.91 -14.70 17.33
N PHE A 4 -19.45 -13.49 17.64
CA PHE A 4 -18.90 -12.57 16.64
C PHE A 4 -17.47 -12.98 16.27
N VAL A 5 -17.34 -13.77 15.21
CA VAL A 5 -16.08 -14.41 14.80
C VAL A 5 -14.95 -13.44 14.40
N ALA A 6 -15.25 -12.15 14.18
CA ALA A 6 -14.24 -11.14 13.84
C ALA A 6 -13.61 -10.44 15.06
N GLU A 7 -14.15 -10.63 16.27
CA GLU A 7 -13.64 -10.01 17.49
C GLU A 7 -12.12 -10.17 17.70
N PRO A 8 -11.50 -11.35 17.49
CA PRO A 8 -10.05 -11.51 17.67
C PRO A 8 -9.19 -10.80 16.63
N TYR A 9 -9.79 -10.26 15.57
CA TYR A 9 -9.09 -9.73 14.40
C TYR A 9 -9.17 -8.21 14.27
N ILE A 10 -9.80 -7.52 15.22
CA ILE A 10 -9.97 -6.06 15.20
C ILE A 10 -9.49 -5.44 16.52
N PRO A 11 -9.17 -4.13 16.54
CA PRO A 11 -8.90 -3.43 17.79
C PRO A 11 -10.06 -3.58 18.78
N ALA A 12 -9.76 -3.83 20.06
CA ALA A 12 -10.76 -4.09 21.10
C ALA A 12 -11.85 -3.00 21.19
N ALA A 13 -11.44 -1.73 21.07
CA ALA A 13 -12.35 -0.59 21.10
C ALA A 13 -13.34 -0.55 19.92
N ALA A 14 -13.03 -1.20 18.79
CA ALA A 14 -13.92 -1.27 17.63
C ALA A 14 -14.96 -2.41 17.74
N VAL A 15 -14.76 -3.37 18.65
CA VAL A 15 -15.60 -4.57 18.77
C VAL A 15 -17.08 -4.24 18.98
N PRO A 16 -17.48 -3.31 19.87
CA PRO A 16 -18.89 -3.00 20.08
C PRO A 16 -19.58 -2.50 18.81
N TYR A 17 -18.94 -1.56 18.10
CA TYR A 17 -19.47 -1.00 16.86
C TYR A 17 -19.56 -2.04 15.73
N CYS A 18 -18.49 -2.80 15.51
CA CYS A 18 -18.48 -3.84 14.49
C CYS A 18 -19.48 -4.97 14.78
N ARG A 19 -19.67 -5.33 16.05
CA ARG A 19 -20.67 -6.31 16.46
C ARG A 19 -22.09 -5.79 16.24
N ALA A 20 -22.35 -4.51 16.50
CA ALA A 20 -23.64 -3.90 16.22
C ALA A 20 -23.98 -3.99 14.72
N LEU A 21 -23.05 -3.59 13.84
CA LEU A 21 -23.21 -3.73 12.39
C LEU A 21 -23.45 -5.18 11.95
N TRP A 22 -22.80 -6.15 12.60
CA TRP A 22 -23.02 -7.56 12.32
C TRP A 22 -24.40 -8.04 12.79
N ASN A 23 -24.84 -7.65 13.99
CA ASN A 23 -26.13 -8.04 14.54
C ASN A 23 -27.30 -7.44 13.75
N GLU A 24 -27.16 -6.21 13.28
CA GLU A 24 -28.14 -5.53 12.42
C GLU A 24 -28.16 -6.13 11.00
N GLY A 25 -27.04 -6.70 10.57
CA GLY A 25 -26.86 -7.25 9.25
C GLY A 25 -27.36 -8.70 9.12
N ALA A 26 -28.27 -8.95 8.18
CA ALA A 26 -28.67 -10.30 7.79
C ALA A 26 -27.63 -10.99 6.86
N PHE A 27 -26.35 -10.99 7.24
CA PHE A 27 -25.27 -11.61 6.48
C PHE A 27 -24.47 -12.64 7.28
N ALA A 28 -24.02 -13.70 6.60
CA ALA A 28 -23.09 -14.67 7.17
C ALA A 28 -21.64 -14.15 7.06
N LEU A 29 -20.96 -14.04 8.19
CA LEU A 29 -19.55 -13.62 8.26
C LEU A 29 -18.63 -14.84 8.38
N ARG A 30 -17.58 -14.89 7.56
CA ARG A 30 -16.57 -15.96 7.58
C ARG A 30 -15.15 -15.42 7.58
N ILE A 31 -14.32 -15.93 8.50
CA ILE A 31 -12.87 -15.72 8.44
C ILE A 31 -12.28 -16.69 7.41
N ALA A 32 -11.73 -16.15 6.33
CA ALA A 32 -11.15 -16.90 5.23
C ALA A 32 -9.65 -17.16 5.43
N ARG A 33 -9.16 -18.26 4.85
CA ARG A 33 -7.71 -18.47 4.67
C ARG A 33 -7.13 -17.37 3.78
N SER A 34 -5.83 -17.11 3.92
CA SER A 34 -5.13 -16.08 3.13
C SER A 34 -5.30 -16.28 1.63
N ARG A 35 -5.90 -15.29 0.96
CA ARG A 35 -6.06 -15.22 -0.50
C ARG A 35 -5.21 -14.08 -1.01
N ARG A 36 -4.46 -14.33 -2.09
CA ARG A 36 -3.59 -13.30 -2.70
C ARG A 36 -4.34 -12.35 -3.64
N SER A 37 -5.47 -12.79 -4.20
CA SER A 37 -6.24 -12.03 -5.18
C SER A 37 -7.22 -11.02 -4.54
N LYS A 38 -7.63 -11.25 -3.29
CA LYS A 38 -8.58 -10.41 -2.55
C LYS A 38 -8.35 -10.50 -1.05
N LEU A 39 -8.54 -9.39 -0.34
CA LEU A 39 -8.44 -9.33 1.13
C LEU A 39 -9.79 -9.62 1.80
N GLY A 40 -10.87 -9.11 1.21
CA GLY A 40 -12.25 -9.34 1.58
C GLY A 40 -13.10 -9.73 0.38
N ASP A 41 -14.34 -10.13 0.62
CA ASP A 41 -15.33 -10.44 -0.42
C ASP A 41 -16.75 -10.38 0.15
N TYR A 42 -17.58 -9.53 -0.42
CA TYR A 42 -19.03 -9.54 -0.29
C TYR A 42 -19.69 -10.29 -1.46
N ARG A 43 -20.68 -11.13 -1.15
CA ARG A 43 -21.51 -11.83 -2.15
C ARG A 43 -22.97 -11.86 -1.72
N TYR A 44 -23.86 -11.74 -2.69
CA TYR A 44 -25.31 -11.90 -2.52
C TYR A 44 -25.80 -13.09 -3.36
N ASP A 45 -26.57 -13.98 -2.73
CA ASP A 45 -27.28 -15.08 -3.37
C ASP A 45 -28.77 -14.69 -3.50
N PRO A 46 -29.23 -14.31 -4.71
CA PRO A 46 -30.61 -13.88 -4.92
C PRO A 46 -31.63 -15.02 -4.80
N ALA A 47 -31.22 -16.28 -5.02
CA ALA A 47 -32.14 -17.42 -4.96
C ALA A 47 -32.52 -17.75 -3.52
N LYS A 48 -31.60 -17.54 -2.58
CA LYS A 48 -31.80 -17.76 -1.14
C LYS A 48 -32.04 -16.49 -0.35
N ASN A 49 -32.01 -15.33 -1.02
CA ASN A 49 -32.02 -14.01 -0.40
C ASN A 49 -30.99 -13.92 0.75
N GLN A 50 -29.76 -14.37 0.50
CA GLN A 50 -28.74 -14.51 1.54
C GLN A 50 -27.46 -13.75 1.20
N HIS A 51 -26.91 -13.05 2.20
CA HIS A 51 -25.69 -12.28 2.08
C HIS A 51 -24.51 -12.96 2.77
N PHE A 52 -23.32 -12.83 2.17
CA PHE A 52 -22.09 -13.41 2.68
C PHE A 52 -20.97 -12.39 2.67
N ILE A 53 -20.25 -12.29 3.77
CA ILE A 53 -19.00 -11.52 3.88
C ILE A 53 -17.88 -12.47 4.29
N SER A 54 -16.73 -12.36 3.64
CA SER A 54 -15.51 -13.03 4.09
C SER A 54 -14.31 -12.11 4.11
N VAL A 55 -13.49 -12.22 5.16
CA VAL A 55 -12.25 -11.43 5.31
C VAL A 55 -11.10 -12.38 5.59
N ASN A 56 -9.93 -12.15 5.01
CA ASN A 56 -8.75 -12.99 5.26
C ASN A 56 -8.32 -12.85 6.73
N GLY A 57 -8.15 -13.96 7.44
CA GLY A 57 -7.79 -13.96 8.86
C GLY A 57 -6.32 -13.67 9.17
N ASN A 58 -5.47 -13.48 8.16
CA ASN A 58 -4.04 -13.24 8.33
C ASN A 58 -3.67 -11.74 8.24
N LEU A 59 -4.65 -10.85 8.18
CA LEU A 59 -4.43 -9.40 8.11
C LEU A 59 -4.11 -8.89 9.52
N ASN A 60 -3.32 -7.82 9.61
CA ASN A 60 -3.18 -7.09 10.87
C ASN A 60 -4.52 -6.46 11.29
N PRO A 61 -4.71 -6.12 12.58
CA PRO A 61 -6.01 -5.70 13.10
C PRO A 61 -6.63 -4.49 12.38
N TYR A 62 -5.80 -3.51 11.99
CA TYR A 62 -6.27 -2.32 11.29
C TYR A 62 -6.68 -2.62 9.85
N GLN A 63 -5.89 -3.45 9.14
CA GLN A 63 -6.21 -3.84 7.78
C GLN A 63 -7.44 -4.74 7.73
N PHE A 64 -7.60 -5.64 8.71
CA PHE A 64 -8.80 -6.45 8.86
C PHE A 64 -10.02 -5.56 9.07
N LEU A 65 -9.98 -4.63 10.02
CA LEU A 65 -11.08 -3.72 10.33
C LEU A 65 -11.53 -2.94 9.09
N ILE A 66 -10.60 -2.27 8.40
CA ILE A 66 -10.91 -1.50 7.18
C ILE A 66 -11.50 -2.39 6.10
N THR A 67 -10.97 -3.61 5.93
CA THR A 67 -11.49 -4.58 4.94
C THR A 67 -12.88 -5.08 5.32
N TYR A 68 -13.15 -5.28 6.61
CA TYR A 68 -14.46 -5.70 7.10
C TYR A 68 -15.53 -4.62 6.82
N ILE A 69 -15.23 -3.36 7.16
CA ILE A 69 -16.12 -2.22 6.87
C ILE A 69 -16.30 -2.01 5.36
N HIS A 70 -15.26 -2.28 4.55
CA HIS A 70 -15.35 -2.25 3.09
C HIS A 70 -16.43 -3.20 2.57
N GLU A 71 -16.43 -4.45 3.03
CA GLU A 71 -17.41 -5.44 2.60
C GLU A 71 -18.82 -5.13 3.14
N ILE A 72 -18.92 -4.58 4.36
CA ILE A 72 -20.20 -4.11 4.92
C ILE A 72 -20.78 -2.96 4.08
N ALA A 73 -19.95 -2.05 3.59
CA ALA A 73 -20.42 -0.98 2.70
C ALA A 73 -21.05 -1.53 1.41
N HIS A 74 -20.50 -2.61 0.83
CA HIS A 74 -21.15 -3.30 -0.30
C HIS A 74 -22.51 -3.88 0.09
N PHE A 75 -22.59 -4.53 1.26
CA PHE A 75 -23.85 -5.05 1.79
C PHE A 75 -24.92 -3.95 1.97
N HIS A 76 -24.60 -2.83 2.61
CA HIS A 76 -25.56 -1.73 2.78
C HIS A 76 -26.00 -1.13 1.45
N VAL A 77 -25.07 -0.98 0.48
CA VAL A 77 -25.42 -0.47 -0.85
C VAL A 77 -26.37 -1.42 -1.57
N GLN A 78 -26.09 -2.74 -1.53
CA GLN A 78 -26.96 -3.74 -2.14
C GLN A 78 -28.38 -3.70 -1.55
N ASN A 79 -28.50 -3.58 -0.23
CA ASN A 79 -29.81 -3.55 0.44
C ASN A 79 -30.58 -2.25 0.18
N ARG A 80 -29.88 -1.12 -0.01
CA ARG A 80 -30.52 0.16 -0.33
C ARG A 80 -30.91 0.30 -1.79
N HIS A 81 -30.25 -0.45 -2.69
CA HIS A 81 -30.41 -0.31 -4.14
C HIS A 81 -30.75 -1.64 -4.80
N THR A 82 -31.77 -2.34 -4.29
CA THR A 82 -32.20 -3.66 -4.79
C THR A 82 -32.73 -3.63 -6.22
N HIS A 83 -33.22 -2.49 -6.69
CA HIS A 83 -33.89 -2.34 -7.99
C HIS A 83 -33.01 -1.76 -9.10
N ARG A 84 -31.78 -1.32 -8.80
CA ARG A 84 -30.85 -0.81 -9.82
C ARG A 84 -29.44 -1.33 -9.62
N PRO A 85 -28.72 -1.69 -10.69
CA PRO A 85 -27.31 -1.98 -10.57
C PRO A 85 -26.56 -0.71 -10.15
N VAL A 86 -25.81 -0.80 -9.05
CA VAL A 86 -24.90 0.26 -8.60
C VAL A 86 -23.49 -0.15 -8.99
N ALA A 87 -22.70 0.80 -9.51
CA ALA A 87 -21.32 0.55 -9.84
C ALA A 87 -20.53 0.14 -8.58
N PRO A 88 -19.77 -0.96 -8.61
CA PRO A 88 -18.86 -1.30 -7.53
C PRO A 88 -17.95 -0.10 -7.22
N HIS A 89 -17.92 0.31 -5.95
CA HIS A 89 -17.12 1.44 -5.49
C HIS A 89 -17.47 2.80 -6.13
N GLY A 90 -18.70 2.93 -6.65
CA GLY A 90 -19.31 4.17 -7.12
C GLY A 90 -19.58 5.16 -5.98
N ARG A 91 -20.27 6.27 -6.28
CA ARG A 91 -20.51 7.36 -5.32
C ARG A 91 -21.28 6.88 -4.09
N GLU A 92 -22.26 6.01 -4.28
CA GLU A 92 -23.10 5.43 -3.24
C GLU A 92 -22.26 4.60 -2.26
N TRP A 93 -21.37 3.76 -2.80
CA TRP A 93 -20.45 2.97 -2.00
C TRP A 93 -19.42 3.84 -1.28
N GLN A 94 -18.83 4.83 -1.96
CA GLN A 94 -17.85 5.74 -1.35
C GLN A 94 -18.46 6.51 -0.17
N HIS A 95 -19.68 7.02 -0.34
CA HIS A 95 -20.41 7.70 0.72
C HIS A 95 -20.73 6.76 1.88
N CYS A 96 -21.28 5.58 1.60
CA CYS A 96 -21.60 4.60 2.63
C CYS A 96 -20.35 4.14 3.41
N PHE A 97 -19.25 3.86 2.71
CA PHE A 97 -18.00 3.45 3.34
C PHE A 97 -17.42 4.56 4.23
N ALA A 98 -17.43 5.82 3.78
CA ALA A 98 -17.00 6.95 4.60
C ALA A 98 -17.86 7.12 5.86
N GLN A 99 -19.19 6.98 5.74
CA GLN A 99 -20.11 7.05 6.88
C GLN A 99 -19.85 5.94 7.91
N LEU A 100 -19.65 4.71 7.47
CA LEU A 100 -19.38 3.56 8.36
C LEU A 100 -18.01 3.67 9.04
N MET A 101 -17.04 4.34 8.41
CA MET A 101 -15.71 4.55 9.00
C MET A 101 -15.68 5.69 10.02
N GLN A 102 -16.65 6.61 9.99
CA GLN A 102 -16.62 7.81 10.84
C GLN A 102 -16.64 7.49 12.35
N PRO A 103 -17.53 6.61 12.87
CA PRO A 103 -17.49 6.24 14.29
C PRO A 103 -16.16 5.62 14.71
N LEU A 104 -15.51 4.87 13.81
CA LEU A 104 -14.20 4.26 14.08
C LEU A 104 -13.07 5.30 14.17
N LEU A 105 -13.17 6.42 13.44
CA LEU A 105 -12.21 7.53 13.54
C LEU A 105 -12.35 8.34 14.84
N GLU A 106 -13.56 8.37 15.40
CA GLU A 106 -13.90 9.05 16.65
C GLU A 106 -13.47 8.25 17.88
N LEU A 107 -13.41 6.91 17.76
CA LEU A 107 -12.92 6.00 18.81
C LEU A 107 -11.39 6.04 19.02
N ASP A 108 -10.66 6.85 18.25
CA ASP A 108 -9.20 7.01 18.31
C ASP A 108 -8.41 5.69 18.28
N ILE A 109 -8.91 4.70 17.54
CA ILE A 109 -8.31 3.36 17.48
C ILE A 109 -7.08 3.29 16.58
N PHE A 110 -6.94 4.22 15.63
CA PHE A 110 -5.83 4.24 14.68
C PHE A 110 -4.67 5.04 15.28
N PRO A 111 -3.44 4.49 15.31
CA PRO A 111 -2.26 5.26 15.68
C PRO A 111 -2.10 6.49 14.77
N SER A 112 -1.48 7.55 15.28
CA SER A 112 -1.46 8.87 14.61
C SER A 112 -0.91 8.83 13.18
N ASP A 113 0.17 8.07 12.95
CA ASP A 113 0.79 7.88 11.63
C ASP A 113 -0.13 7.16 10.63
N LEU A 114 -1.00 6.27 11.11
CA LEU A 114 -1.99 5.57 10.29
C LEU A 114 -3.27 6.40 10.12
N ARG A 115 -3.69 7.11 11.18
CA ARG A 115 -4.94 7.89 11.22
C ARG A 115 -5.00 8.92 10.11
N ASP A 116 -3.93 9.70 9.93
CA ASP A 116 -3.87 10.73 8.88
C ASP A 116 -4.01 10.14 7.47
N VAL A 117 -3.40 8.97 7.26
CA VAL A 117 -3.47 8.26 5.99
C VAL A 117 -4.88 7.71 5.76
N VAL A 118 -5.50 7.10 6.77
CA VAL A 118 -6.89 6.62 6.71
C VAL A 118 -7.86 7.76 6.40
N VAL A 119 -7.77 8.88 7.12
CA VAL A 119 -8.61 10.07 6.89
C VAL A 119 -8.44 10.59 5.47
N THR A 120 -7.20 10.67 4.98
CA THR A 120 -6.92 11.11 3.60
C THR A 120 -7.53 10.16 2.58
N SER A 121 -7.41 8.84 2.78
CA SER A 121 -8.00 7.83 1.90
C SER A 121 -9.52 7.89 1.86
N LEU A 122 -10.16 8.23 2.99
CA LEU A 122 -11.62 8.32 3.08
C LEU A 122 -12.22 9.54 2.36
N ARG A 123 -11.43 10.58 2.07
CA ARG A 123 -11.89 11.71 1.24
C ARG A 123 -12.17 11.31 -0.21
N LYS A 124 -11.49 10.28 -0.70
CA LYS A 124 -11.73 9.70 -2.03
C LYS A 124 -11.53 8.18 -1.97
N PRO A 125 -12.49 7.45 -1.38
CA PRO A 125 -12.33 6.03 -1.15
C PRO A 125 -12.13 5.29 -2.46
N ARG A 126 -11.08 4.48 -2.54
CA ARG A 126 -10.80 3.63 -3.70
C ARG A 126 -11.31 2.22 -3.47
N ALA A 127 -11.40 1.46 -4.57
CA ALA A 127 -11.96 0.12 -4.61
C ALA A 127 -11.31 -0.91 -3.67
N SER A 128 -10.13 -0.63 -3.13
CA SER A 128 -9.53 -1.39 -2.02
C SER A 128 -8.40 -0.61 -1.38
N SER A 129 -8.08 -0.90 -0.12
CA SER A 129 -6.86 -0.41 0.52
C SER A 129 -5.61 -0.75 -0.30
N CYS A 130 -5.59 -1.87 -1.05
CA CYS A 130 -4.50 -2.23 -1.95
C CYS A 130 -4.34 -1.29 -3.16
N THR A 131 -5.42 -0.66 -3.63
CA THR A 131 -5.38 0.35 -4.72
C THR A 131 -5.04 1.75 -4.21
N ASP A 132 -5.24 2.01 -2.93
CA ASP A 132 -4.64 3.14 -2.25
C ASP A 132 -3.25 2.75 -1.73
N ARG A 133 -2.27 2.97 -2.60
CA ARG A 133 -0.87 2.66 -2.31
C ARG A 133 -0.33 3.30 -1.03
N ALA A 134 -0.82 4.48 -0.64
CA ALA A 134 -0.37 5.14 0.58
C ALA A 134 -0.93 4.41 1.80
N LEU A 135 -2.24 4.14 1.80
CA LEU A 135 -2.91 3.37 2.86
C LEU A 135 -2.35 1.95 2.98
N TYR A 136 -2.17 1.26 1.86
CA TYR A 136 -1.59 -0.09 1.87
C TYR A 136 -0.21 -0.11 2.51
N LYS A 137 0.66 0.85 2.15
CA LYS A 137 2.02 0.96 2.70
C LYS A 137 1.99 1.28 4.19
N ALA A 138 1.11 2.19 4.63
CA ALA A 138 0.95 2.51 6.05
C ALA A 138 0.47 1.28 6.85
N LEU A 139 -0.53 0.56 6.34
CA LEU A 139 -1.05 -0.66 6.97
C LEU A 139 -0.01 -1.78 7.05
N GLN A 140 0.89 -1.90 6.07
CA GLN A 140 1.97 -2.90 6.07
C GLN A 140 3.01 -2.68 7.19
N ALA A 141 3.06 -1.51 7.81
CA ALA A 141 3.92 -1.26 8.98
C ALA A 141 3.41 -2.00 10.22
N TYR A 142 2.14 -2.44 10.22
CA TYR A 142 1.47 -3.11 11.33
C TYR A 142 1.37 -4.63 11.15
N ASP A 143 1.94 -5.18 10.08
CA ASP A 143 1.98 -6.63 9.88
C ASP A 143 2.85 -7.28 10.96
N ALA A 144 2.29 -8.27 11.65
CA ALA A 144 3.04 -9.08 12.61
C ALA A 144 4.02 -10.01 11.87
N ASN A 145 5.14 -10.36 12.54
CA ASN A 145 6.12 -11.35 12.05
C ASN A 145 6.84 -10.97 10.75
N VAL A 146 7.11 -9.68 10.53
CA VAL A 146 8.00 -9.25 9.44
C VAL A 146 9.44 -9.62 9.83
N ALA A 147 10.07 -10.53 9.08
CA ALA A 147 11.46 -10.88 9.31
C ALA A 147 12.38 -9.64 9.16
N PRO A 148 13.48 -9.51 9.92
CA PRO A 148 14.35 -8.33 9.85
C PRO A 148 14.89 -8.01 8.45
N ASN A 149 15.04 -9.03 7.60
CA ASN A 149 15.49 -8.90 6.22
C ASN A 149 14.35 -8.66 5.21
N GLU A 150 13.08 -8.70 5.63
CA GLU A 150 11.94 -8.45 4.75
C GLU A 150 11.62 -6.96 4.60
N VAL A 151 11.77 -6.46 3.39
CA VAL A 151 11.50 -5.06 3.05
C VAL A 151 10.56 -4.95 1.84
N LEU A 152 10.08 -3.74 1.57
CA LEU A 152 9.35 -3.48 0.33
C LEU A 152 10.34 -3.42 -0.83
N LEU A 153 10.02 -4.07 -1.95
CA LEU A 153 10.88 -4.10 -3.14
C LEU A 153 11.28 -2.69 -3.63
N GLU A 154 10.38 -1.72 -3.51
CA GLU A 154 10.65 -0.31 -3.87
C GLU A 154 11.62 0.43 -2.97
N SER A 155 11.91 -0.11 -1.78
CA SER A 155 12.90 0.43 -0.85
C SER A 155 14.30 -0.08 -1.16
N LEU A 156 14.43 -1.11 -2.01
CA LEU A 156 15.73 -1.62 -2.42
C LEU A 156 16.41 -0.69 -3.43
N PRO A 157 17.74 -0.46 -3.29
CA PRO A 157 18.52 0.21 -4.30
C PRO A 157 18.43 -0.48 -5.67
N PRO A 158 18.57 0.28 -6.76
CA PRO A 158 18.82 -0.28 -8.07
C PRO A 158 19.94 -1.31 -8.10
N GLY A 159 19.75 -2.41 -8.82
CA GLY A 159 20.73 -3.48 -8.93
C GLY A 159 20.76 -4.48 -7.76
N SER A 160 20.00 -4.23 -6.68
CA SER A 160 19.94 -5.13 -5.52
C SER A 160 19.48 -6.54 -5.88
N PHE A 161 20.07 -7.53 -5.22
CA PHE A 161 19.59 -8.91 -5.23
C PHE A 161 18.65 -9.16 -4.05
N PHE A 162 17.60 -9.94 -4.29
CA PHE A 162 16.61 -10.26 -3.27
C PHE A 162 15.89 -11.57 -3.60
N THR A 163 15.31 -12.18 -2.57
CA THR A 163 14.47 -13.37 -2.70
C THR A 163 12.99 -12.99 -2.67
N PHE A 164 12.24 -13.49 -3.66
CA PHE A 164 10.78 -13.38 -3.69
C PHE A 164 10.17 -14.72 -4.10
N ARG A 165 9.27 -15.25 -3.26
CA ARG A 165 8.60 -16.56 -3.50
C ARG A 165 9.59 -17.69 -3.81
N LYS A 166 10.64 -17.82 -2.99
CA LYS A 166 11.70 -18.84 -3.11
C LYS A 166 12.52 -18.77 -4.41
N ARG A 167 12.54 -17.61 -5.08
CA ARG A 167 13.36 -17.35 -6.27
C ARG A 167 14.17 -16.09 -6.07
N GLU A 168 15.39 -16.09 -6.57
CA GLU A 168 16.29 -14.96 -6.52
C GLU A 168 16.11 -14.05 -7.74
N PHE A 169 16.09 -12.75 -7.49
CA PHE A 169 15.90 -11.74 -8.51
C PHE A 169 16.90 -10.60 -8.33
N ARG A 170 17.26 -9.98 -9.45
CA ARG A 170 17.98 -8.70 -9.51
C ARG A 170 17.01 -7.57 -9.86
N TRP A 171 17.04 -6.48 -9.10
CA TRP A 171 16.31 -5.25 -9.40
C TRP A 171 16.89 -4.59 -10.66
N LEU A 172 16.06 -4.21 -11.64
CA LEU A 172 16.52 -3.58 -12.89
C LEU A 172 16.00 -2.15 -13.11
N GLU A 173 14.68 -1.95 -13.13
CA GLU A 173 14.08 -0.68 -13.55
C GLU A 173 12.79 -0.40 -12.79
N ARG A 174 12.57 0.85 -12.37
CA ARG A 174 11.31 1.26 -11.75
C ARG A 174 10.26 1.63 -12.82
N ARG A 175 9.11 0.97 -12.78
CA ARG A 175 7.95 1.20 -13.66
C ARG A 175 6.71 1.65 -12.89
N ARG A 176 6.66 2.94 -12.56
CA ARG A 176 5.58 3.59 -11.78
C ARG A 176 5.34 2.91 -10.42
N THR A 177 4.43 1.93 -10.35
CA THR A 177 4.10 1.14 -9.15
C THR A 177 4.70 -0.27 -9.15
N ARG A 178 5.30 -0.68 -10.26
CA ARG A 178 5.93 -1.97 -10.49
C ARG A 178 7.44 -1.78 -10.65
N ILE A 179 8.18 -2.86 -10.48
CA ILE A 179 9.63 -2.89 -10.67
C ILE A 179 9.94 -4.04 -11.63
N LEU A 180 10.67 -3.74 -12.69
CA LEU A 180 11.26 -4.72 -13.59
C LEU A 180 12.41 -5.40 -12.86
N VAL A 181 12.39 -6.72 -12.88
CA VAL A 181 13.38 -7.56 -12.19
C VAL A 181 13.78 -8.69 -13.13
N GLN A 182 14.99 -9.23 -12.96
CA GLN A 182 15.45 -10.41 -13.69
C GLN A 182 15.63 -11.58 -12.74
N ASP A 183 15.10 -12.74 -13.09
CA ASP A 183 15.39 -13.99 -12.39
C ASP A 183 16.87 -14.35 -12.59
N VAL A 184 17.60 -14.56 -11.49
CA VAL A 184 19.06 -14.74 -11.50
C VAL A 184 19.46 -16.01 -12.26
N HIS A 185 18.68 -17.09 -12.14
CA HIS A 185 18.97 -18.39 -12.73
C HIS A 185 18.45 -18.50 -14.16
N LYS A 186 17.21 -18.04 -14.40
CA LYS A 186 16.54 -18.18 -15.71
C LYS A 186 16.86 -17.05 -16.67
N LYS A 187 17.48 -15.96 -16.21
CA LYS A 187 17.76 -14.72 -16.97
C LYS A 187 16.52 -14.10 -17.63
N ARG A 188 15.31 -14.45 -17.16
CA ARG A 188 14.04 -13.92 -17.67
C ARG A 188 13.59 -12.71 -16.86
N ASN A 189 13.01 -11.72 -17.55
CA ASN A 189 12.50 -10.51 -16.92
C ASN A 189 11.04 -10.67 -16.47
N TYR A 190 10.72 -10.06 -15.34
CA TYR A 190 9.39 -10.05 -14.73
C TYR A 190 9.08 -8.66 -14.16
N VAL A 191 7.80 -8.37 -13.91
CA VAL A 191 7.37 -7.16 -13.19
C VAL A 191 6.74 -7.53 -11.86
N ILE A 192 7.30 -7.02 -10.77
CA ILE A 192 6.82 -7.24 -9.40
C ILE A 192 6.25 -5.94 -8.84
N SER A 193 5.24 -6.02 -7.96
CA SER A 193 4.73 -4.85 -7.22
C SER A 193 5.84 -4.22 -6.38
N GLY A 194 5.99 -2.90 -6.41
CA GLY A 194 6.92 -2.19 -5.52
C GLY A 194 6.59 -2.39 -4.03
N LEU A 195 5.32 -2.64 -3.71
CA LEU A 195 4.83 -2.94 -2.36
C LEU A 195 4.95 -4.43 -1.99
N ALA A 196 5.52 -5.26 -2.85
CA ALA A 196 5.77 -6.65 -2.49
C ALA A 196 6.85 -6.70 -1.41
N ARG A 197 6.59 -7.46 -0.33
CA ARG A 197 7.60 -7.87 0.64
C ARG A 197 8.57 -8.84 -0.03
N VAL A 198 9.86 -8.55 0.10
CA VAL A 198 10.98 -9.33 -0.43
C VAL A 198 12.05 -9.46 0.64
N ALA A 199 12.75 -10.58 0.67
CA ALA A 199 13.87 -10.78 1.58
C ALA A 199 15.15 -10.26 0.93
N ARG A 200 15.87 -9.34 1.61
CA ARG A 200 17.20 -8.91 1.20
C ARG A 200 18.16 -10.10 1.21
N LEU A 201 19.03 -10.15 0.21
CA LEU A 201 20.19 -11.03 0.20
C LEU A 201 21.40 -10.18 0.59
N ASP A 202 22.00 -10.49 1.74
CA ASP A 202 23.13 -9.75 2.32
C ASP A 202 24.45 -9.98 1.56
N GLN A 203 24.45 -10.76 0.48
CA GLN A 203 25.65 -11.02 -0.30
C GLN A 203 26.21 -9.71 -0.86
N GLN A 204 27.41 -9.34 -0.37
CA GLN A 204 28.30 -8.26 -0.83
C GLN A 204 27.60 -7.32 -1.81
N GLN A 205 26.65 -6.54 -1.29
CA GLN A 205 26.16 -5.40 -2.03
C GLN A 205 27.37 -4.47 -2.17
N PRO A 206 27.93 -4.26 -3.38
CA PRO A 206 28.78 -3.09 -3.54
C PRO A 206 27.99 -1.89 -3.03
N ALA A 207 28.67 -0.96 -2.34
CA ALA A 207 28.05 0.26 -1.85
C ALA A 207 27.11 0.80 -2.93
N PRO A 208 25.85 1.09 -2.61
CA PRO A 208 24.86 1.35 -3.65
C PRO A 208 25.37 2.53 -4.48
N LEU A 209 25.63 2.28 -5.77
CA LEU A 209 26.09 3.28 -6.75
C LEU A 209 25.09 4.44 -6.90
N MET A 210 23.91 4.32 -6.29
CA MET A 210 22.85 5.30 -6.30
C MET A 210 22.32 5.50 -4.88
N LEU A 211 21.77 6.66 -4.59
CA LEU A 211 21.06 6.98 -3.36
C LEU A 211 19.71 7.65 -3.67
N PRO A 212 18.69 7.56 -2.80
CA PRO A 212 17.48 8.34 -2.98
C PRO A 212 17.80 9.84 -2.83
N VAL A 213 17.15 10.71 -3.63
CA VAL A 213 17.33 12.17 -3.57
C VAL A 213 17.06 12.71 -2.15
N SER A 214 16.22 12.05 -1.36
CA SER A 214 16.02 12.42 0.04
C SER A 214 17.25 12.31 0.94
N ARG A 215 18.35 11.72 0.44
CA ARG A 215 19.64 11.64 1.11
C ARG A 215 20.69 12.61 0.53
N THR A 216 20.35 13.45 -0.44
CA THR A 216 21.25 14.54 -0.89
C THR A 216 21.06 15.79 -0.04
N ALA A 217 22.12 16.57 0.13
CA ALA A 217 22.13 17.89 0.74
C ALA A 217 22.05 19.01 -0.31
N PRO A 218 21.56 20.21 0.05
CA PRO A 218 21.68 21.38 -0.81
C PRO A 218 23.14 21.60 -1.25
N GLY A 219 23.36 21.72 -2.55
CA GLY A 219 24.68 21.83 -3.17
C GLY A 219 25.15 20.52 -3.83
N ASP A 220 24.66 19.36 -3.42
CA ASP A 220 25.05 18.05 -3.95
C ASP A 220 24.67 17.91 -5.43
N TRP A 221 25.55 17.28 -6.19
CA TRP A 221 25.35 16.94 -7.59
C TRP A 221 25.01 15.47 -7.77
N PHE A 222 24.15 15.18 -8.75
CA PHE A 222 23.78 13.82 -9.08
C PHE A 222 23.28 13.67 -10.52
N LEU A 223 23.29 12.43 -11.02
CA LEU A 223 22.67 12.04 -12.29
C LEU A 223 21.27 11.46 -12.06
N LEU A 224 20.33 11.88 -12.91
CA LEU A 224 19.04 11.24 -13.08
C LEU A 224 18.85 10.88 -14.56
N GLY A 225 19.03 9.60 -14.89
CA GLY A 225 19.20 9.17 -16.27
C GLY A 225 20.53 9.67 -16.82
N THR A 226 20.52 10.37 -17.95
CA THR A 226 21.71 11.00 -18.55
C THR A 226 21.88 12.48 -18.17
N ARG A 227 20.95 13.03 -17.38
CA ARG A 227 20.90 14.46 -17.03
C ARG A 227 21.51 14.71 -15.65
N ARG A 228 22.24 15.82 -15.53
CA ARG A 228 22.90 16.28 -14.29
C ARG A 228 22.04 17.30 -13.57
N PHE A 229 21.95 17.14 -12.26
CA PHE A 229 21.19 18.03 -11.40
C PHE A 229 21.98 18.41 -10.15
N GLN A 230 21.73 19.61 -9.63
CA GLN A 230 22.16 20.04 -8.31
C GLN A 230 20.94 20.15 -7.38
N HIS A 231 20.99 19.59 -6.17
CA HIS A 231 19.96 19.82 -5.17
C HIS A 231 20.04 21.27 -4.67
N GLU A 232 18.94 22.03 -4.73
CA GLU A 232 18.86 23.38 -4.16
C GLU A 232 18.12 23.41 -2.81
N GLN A 233 16.92 22.82 -2.73
CA GLN A 233 16.09 22.88 -1.53
C GLN A 233 15.08 21.73 -1.44
N GLN A 234 14.71 21.36 -0.21
CA GLN A 234 13.60 20.43 0.05
C GLN A 234 12.29 21.20 0.28
N LYS A 235 11.20 20.70 -0.32
CA LYS A 235 9.82 21.15 -0.12
C LYS A 235 8.92 19.96 0.21
N ARG A 236 8.68 19.72 1.50
CA ARG A 236 7.93 18.55 2.02
C ARG A 236 8.54 17.24 1.53
N THR A 237 7.87 16.53 0.62
CA THR A 237 8.29 15.24 0.04
C THR A 237 9.02 15.38 -1.30
N ARG A 238 9.21 16.61 -1.78
CA ARG A 238 9.84 16.93 -3.06
C ARG A 238 11.12 17.73 -2.87
N PHE A 239 12.03 17.59 -3.82
CA PHE A 239 13.34 18.20 -3.83
C PHE A 239 13.47 19.03 -5.10
N VAL A 240 13.71 20.33 -4.94
CA VAL A 240 13.93 21.25 -6.05
C VAL A 240 15.38 21.09 -6.50
N CYS A 241 15.55 20.72 -7.76
CA CYS A 241 16.85 20.43 -8.31
C CYS A 241 17.03 21.19 -9.63
N LYS A 242 18.19 21.82 -9.80
CA LYS A 242 18.53 22.61 -11.00
C LYS A 242 19.29 21.73 -11.99
N GLU A 243 18.83 21.66 -13.22
CA GLU A 243 19.51 20.93 -14.30
C GLU A 243 20.75 21.71 -14.79
N ALA A 244 21.89 21.04 -14.93
CA ALA A 244 23.15 21.68 -15.32
C ALA A 244 23.09 22.32 -16.72
N GLY A 245 22.50 21.61 -17.69
CA GLY A 245 22.53 22.02 -19.10
C GLY A 245 21.55 23.15 -19.44
N SER A 246 20.34 23.12 -18.87
CA SER A 246 19.28 24.09 -19.18
C SER A 246 19.14 25.20 -18.12
N GLY A 247 19.68 24.99 -16.91
CA GLY A 247 19.43 25.84 -15.75
C GLY A 247 17.99 25.76 -15.20
N GLN A 248 17.10 24.95 -15.80
CA GLN A 248 15.73 24.80 -15.35
C GLN A 248 15.64 24.06 -14.01
N ARG A 249 14.61 24.39 -13.23
CA ARG A 249 14.33 23.77 -11.93
C ARG A 249 13.25 22.72 -12.05
N TYR A 250 13.49 21.57 -11.44
CA TYR A 250 12.60 20.43 -11.44
C TYR A 250 12.25 20.02 -10.02
N SER A 251 11.05 19.50 -9.82
CA SER A 251 10.58 18.96 -8.55
C SER A 251 10.68 17.42 -8.56
N ILE A 252 11.73 16.89 -7.93
CA ILE A 252 12.04 15.46 -7.91
C ILE A 252 11.47 14.83 -6.62
N HIS A 253 10.92 13.62 -6.70
CA HIS A 253 10.42 12.91 -5.51
C HIS A 253 11.59 12.42 -4.65
N GLY A 254 11.48 12.46 -3.32
CA GLY A 254 12.55 12.01 -2.41
C GLY A 254 12.99 10.55 -2.63
N ASP A 255 12.04 9.65 -2.92
CA ASP A 255 12.32 8.24 -3.23
C ASP A 255 12.91 8.00 -4.63
N THR A 256 13.19 9.04 -5.42
CA THR A 256 13.86 8.90 -6.72
C THR A 256 15.32 8.54 -6.47
N TRP A 257 15.79 7.43 -7.03
CA TRP A 257 17.20 7.04 -6.95
C TRP A 257 18.02 7.81 -7.99
N VAL A 258 19.18 8.31 -7.55
CA VAL A 258 20.11 9.10 -8.35
C VAL A 258 21.54 8.65 -8.11
N THR A 259 22.41 8.81 -9.10
CA THR A 259 23.84 8.52 -8.96
C THR A 259 24.53 9.77 -8.42
N PRO A 260 25.11 9.78 -7.21
CA PRO A 260 25.81 10.94 -6.69
C PRO A 260 27.05 11.26 -7.55
N LEU A 261 27.37 12.55 -7.69
CA LEU A 261 28.56 13.05 -8.37
C LEU A 261 29.42 13.82 -7.37
N SER A 262 30.75 13.70 -7.48
CA SER A 262 31.68 14.41 -6.59
C SER A 262 31.86 15.86 -7.02
N THR A 263 31.76 16.13 -8.32
CA THR A 263 31.83 17.49 -8.88
C THR A 263 30.77 17.72 -9.96
N PRO A 264 30.48 18.99 -10.35
CA PRO A 264 29.57 19.30 -11.46
C PRO A 264 30.06 18.73 -12.81
N THR A 265 31.36 18.42 -12.89
CA THR A 265 32.12 18.16 -14.12
C THR A 265 32.53 16.71 -14.29
N ASP A 266 32.24 15.81 -13.34
CA ASP A 266 32.54 14.39 -13.50
C ASP A 266 31.79 13.86 -14.73
N ALA A 267 32.55 13.52 -15.77
CA ALA A 267 32.06 12.86 -16.98
C ALA A 267 31.80 11.37 -16.68
N PRO A 268 30.86 10.71 -17.38
CA PRO A 268 30.70 9.26 -17.31
C PRO A 268 31.95 8.51 -17.77
#